data_AF-A0A0W8EAW2-F1
#
_entry.id   AF-A0A0W8EAW2-F1
#
_cell.length_a   1.000
_cell.length_b   1.000
_cell.length_c   1.000
_cell.angle_alpha   90.00
_cell.angle_beta   90.00
_cell.angle_gamma   90.00
#
_symmetry.space_group_name_H-M   'P 1'
#
loop_
_entity.id
_entity.type
_entity.pdbx_description
1 polymer ?
#
loop_
_entity_poly.entity_id
_entity_poly.type
_entity_poly.pdbx_seq_one_letter_code
_entity_poly.pdbx_strand_id
1 'polypeptide(L)'
;MSPAAWKRIGKLEKYFQGVRVTFRDPFGEDHTLHLSREDVQKITRDRMPGDLLRVEDNDTGQGGDVTISTEGRAYRSRSGKALCITHPCLAGGSAMCPWKSFLAVLEGSQQAAPLSIMEQGKPSPQAHGSTATSIREGLAGGF
;
A
#
# COMPACT_ATOMS: atom_id res chain seq x y z
N MET A 1 -17.94 3.25 15.91
CA MET A 1 -16.92 2.90 14.91
C MET A 1 -16.70 4.13 14.04
N SER A 2 -15.49 4.70 14.02
CA SER A 2 -15.16 5.72 13.03
C SER A 2 -15.20 5.09 11.64
N PRO A 3 -15.73 5.78 10.61
CA PRO A 3 -15.72 5.24 9.25
C PRO A 3 -14.27 5.04 8.81
N ALA A 4 -14.01 3.94 8.10
CA ALA A 4 -12.71 3.68 7.51
C ALA A 4 -12.37 4.81 6.52
N ALA A 5 -11.28 5.53 6.79
CA ALA A 5 -10.83 6.61 5.93
C ALA A 5 -9.84 6.08 4.90
N TRP A 6 -10.05 6.46 3.63
CA TRP A 6 -9.07 6.20 2.58
C TRP A 6 -7.96 7.22 2.66
N LYS A 7 -6.72 6.74 2.83
CA LYS A 7 -5.53 7.58 2.86
C LYS A 7 -4.73 7.39 1.58
N ARG A 8 -4.49 8.48 0.86
CA ARG A 8 -3.59 8.48 -0.29
C ARG A 8 -2.15 8.29 0.19
N ILE A 9 -1.45 7.34 -0.41
CA ILE A 9 -0.05 7.01 -0.09
C ILE A 9 0.88 7.19 -1.29
N GLY A 10 0.34 7.31 -2.50
CA GLY A 10 1.16 7.33 -3.69
C GLY A 10 0.40 7.58 -4.98
N LYS A 11 1.02 7.16 -6.08
CA LYS A 11 0.49 7.28 -7.43
C LYS A 11 1.02 6.19 -8.37
N LEU A 12 0.31 6.01 -9.47
CA LEU A 12 0.74 5.23 -10.63
C LEU A 12 0.87 6.16 -11.82
N GLU A 13 1.93 5.99 -12.60
CA GLU A 13 2.25 6.80 -13.77
C GLU A 13 2.63 5.89 -14.92
N LYS A 14 2.29 6.28 -16.15
CA LYS A 14 2.77 5.58 -17.33
C LYS A 14 4.28 5.76 -17.42
N TYR A 15 5.01 4.67 -17.62
CA TYR A 15 6.46 4.70 -17.71
C TYR A 15 6.88 3.80 -18.87
N PHE A 16 7.30 4.43 -19.98
CA PHE A 16 7.46 3.78 -21.28
C PHE A 16 6.20 2.99 -21.67
N GLN A 17 6.30 1.67 -21.77
CA GLN A 17 5.20 0.77 -22.11
C GLN A 17 4.58 0.07 -20.88
N GLY A 18 5.13 0.34 -19.69
CA GLY A 18 4.66 -0.19 -18.42
C GLY A 18 4.08 0.90 -17.53
N VAL A 19 4.06 0.61 -16.23
CA VAL A 19 3.56 1.54 -15.20
C VAL A 19 4.57 1.62 -14.07
N ARG A 20 4.92 2.83 -13.67
CA ARG A 20 5.68 3.08 -12.45
C ARG A 20 4.71 3.34 -11.30
N VAL A 21 4.93 2.67 -10.19
CA VAL A 21 4.17 2.80 -8.95
C VAL A 21 5.09 3.42 -7.92
N THR A 22 4.72 4.59 -7.39
CA THR A 22 5.47 5.23 -6.31
C THR A 22 4.57 5.44 -5.11
N PHE A 23 5.03 5.09 -3.91
CA PHE A 23 4.26 5.27 -2.69
C PHE A 23 5.14 5.34 -1.46
N ARG A 24 4.62 5.97 -0.41
CA ARG A 24 5.22 5.98 0.91
C ARG A 24 4.51 4.98 1.80
N ASP A 25 5.25 4.08 2.42
CA ASP A 25 4.70 3.04 3.28
C ASP A 25 4.28 3.59 4.66
N PRO A 26 3.59 2.79 5.50
CA PRO A 26 3.19 3.21 6.84
C PRO A 26 4.36 3.52 7.80
N PHE A 27 5.56 3.01 7.53
CA PHE A 27 6.77 3.25 8.33
C PHE A 27 7.52 4.51 7.88
N GLY A 28 7.11 5.09 6.75
CA GLY A 28 7.61 6.36 6.23
C GLY A 28 8.68 6.22 5.16
N GLU A 29 8.93 5.01 4.63
CA GLU A 29 9.87 4.78 3.53
C GLU A 29 9.20 4.95 2.17
N ASP A 30 9.94 5.49 1.20
CA ASP A 30 9.48 5.66 -0.17
C ASP A 30 9.87 4.45 -1.03
N HIS A 31 8.90 3.94 -1.78
CA HIS A 31 9.06 2.78 -2.64
C HIS A 31 8.77 3.15 -4.09
N THR A 32 9.57 2.63 -5.02
CA THR A 32 9.34 2.71 -6.46
C THR A 32 9.37 1.32 -7.07
N LEU A 33 8.23 0.91 -7.62
CA LEU A 33 8.04 -0.39 -8.27
C LEU A 33 7.51 -0.19 -9.69
N HIS A 34 7.55 -1.26 -10.48
CA HIS A 34 7.17 -1.23 -11.88
C HIS A 34 6.27 -2.42 -12.24
N LEU A 35 5.28 -2.17 -13.09
CA LEU A 35 4.60 -3.20 -13.86
C LEU A 35 5.16 -3.20 -15.27
N SER A 36 5.59 -4.36 -15.74
CA SER A 36 6.02 -4.54 -17.12
C SER A 36 4.84 -4.34 -18.09
N ARG A 37 5.13 -4.15 -19.38
CA ARG A 37 4.08 -4.14 -20.42
C ARG A 37 3.27 -5.44 -20.40
N GLU A 38 3.94 -6.58 -20.21
CA GLU A 38 3.29 -7.89 -20.19
C GLU A 38 2.33 -8.00 -19.00
N ASP A 39 2.74 -7.57 -17.81
CA ASP A 39 1.90 -7.58 -16.61
C ASP A 39 0.71 -6.63 -16.73
N VAL A 40 0.92 -5.45 -17.34
CA VAL A 40 -0.19 -4.55 -17.67
C VAL A 40 -1.19 -5.24 -18.59
N GLN A 41 -0.73 -5.98 -19.61
CA GLN A 41 -1.61 -6.74 -20.50
C GLN A 41 -2.35 -7.87 -19.77
N LYS A 42 -1.64 -8.67 -18.96
CA LYS A 42 -2.24 -9.72 -18.11
C LYS A 42 -3.38 -9.17 -17.26
N ILE A 43 -3.15 -8.05 -16.58
CA ILE A 43 -4.14 -7.46 -15.66
C ILE A 43 -5.33 -6.86 -16.40
N THR A 44 -5.08 -6.17 -17.53
CA THR A 44 -6.12 -5.42 -18.24
C THR A 44 -6.95 -6.26 -19.19
N ARG A 45 -6.31 -7.17 -19.94
CA ARG A 45 -6.94 -7.99 -20.97
C ARG A 45 -7.36 -9.35 -20.42
N ASP A 46 -6.44 -10.03 -19.77
CA ASP A 46 -6.62 -11.43 -19.37
C ASP A 46 -7.19 -11.58 -17.95
N ARG A 47 -7.30 -10.45 -17.22
CA ARG A 47 -7.72 -10.39 -15.80
C ARG A 47 -6.87 -11.28 -14.89
N MET A 48 -5.62 -11.47 -15.25
CA MET A 48 -4.65 -12.22 -14.46
C MET A 48 -3.82 -11.29 -13.56
N PRO A 49 -3.38 -11.75 -12.38
CA PRO A 49 -2.39 -11.02 -11.60
C PRO A 49 -1.10 -10.80 -12.38
N GLY A 50 -0.46 -9.65 -12.17
CA GLY A 50 0.87 -9.32 -12.66
C GLY A 50 1.85 -9.10 -11.52
N ASP A 51 3.14 -9.16 -11.84
CA ASP A 51 4.23 -8.98 -10.88
C ASP A 51 4.64 -7.52 -10.74
N LEU A 52 4.84 -7.07 -9.50
CA LEU A 52 5.45 -5.78 -9.20
C LEU A 52 6.95 -5.94 -9.05
N LEU A 53 7.69 -5.22 -9.88
CA LEU A 53 9.12 -5.35 -10.01
C LEU A 53 9.83 -4.15 -9.38
N ARG A 54 10.84 -4.41 -8.56
CA ARG A 54 11.82 -3.41 -8.14
C ARG A 54 13.01 -3.48 -9.09
N VAL A 55 13.51 -2.33 -9.51
CA VAL A 55 14.66 -2.22 -10.40
C VAL A 55 15.72 -1.42 -9.66
N GLU A 56 16.86 -2.02 -9.42
CA GLU A 56 18.00 -1.41 -8.76
C GLU A 56 19.19 -1.37 -9.71
N ASP A 57 19.75 -0.18 -9.88
CA ASP A 57 20.98 0.02 -10.66
C ASP A 57 22.16 -0.04 -9.68
N ASN A 58 22.92 -1.12 -9.73
CA ASN A 58 24.12 -1.29 -8.94
C ASN A 58 25.31 -0.72 -9.72
N ASP A 59 25.38 0.60 -9.80
CA ASP A 59 26.52 1.29 -10.41
C ASP A 59 27.75 1.17 -9.49
N THR A 60 28.49 0.07 -9.66
CA THR A 60 29.77 -0.19 -8.99
C THR A 60 30.98 0.24 -9.85
N GLY A 61 30.75 1.06 -10.88
CA GLY A 61 31.84 1.69 -11.65
C GLY A 61 32.50 0.82 -12.72
N GLN A 62 32.00 -0.39 -12.99
CA GLN A 62 32.46 -1.25 -14.10
C GLN A 62 31.28 -1.90 -14.83
N GLY A 63 30.50 -1.09 -15.56
CA GLY A 63 29.34 -1.58 -16.33
C GLY A 63 28.20 -1.99 -15.41
N GLY A 64 27.31 -1.04 -15.11
CA GLY A 64 26.27 -1.17 -14.08
C GLY A 64 25.43 -2.44 -14.23
N ASP A 65 25.43 -3.25 -13.16
CA ASP A 65 24.57 -4.41 -13.03
C ASP A 65 23.17 -3.95 -12.61
N VAL A 66 22.16 -4.29 -13.40
CA VAL A 66 20.76 -4.02 -13.06
C VAL A 66 20.15 -5.25 -12.42
N THR A 67 19.72 -5.12 -11.16
CA THR A 67 18.96 -6.16 -10.47
C THR A 67 17.46 -5.89 -10.60
N ILE A 68 16.71 -6.92 -10.98
CA ILE A 68 15.25 -6.88 -11.05
C ILE A 68 14.70 -7.95 -10.10
N SER A 69 13.94 -7.54 -9.09
CA SER A 69 13.29 -8.45 -8.13
C SER A 69 11.77 -8.29 -8.15
N THR A 70 11.04 -9.38 -7.92
CA THR A 70 9.59 -9.34 -7.71
C THR A 70 9.30 -9.08 -6.23
N GLU A 71 8.70 -7.95 -5.93
CA GLU A 71 8.43 -7.49 -4.55
C GLU A 71 6.93 -7.51 -4.21
N GLY A 72 6.06 -7.76 -5.18
CA GLY A 72 4.62 -7.73 -4.94
C GLY A 72 3.79 -8.22 -6.11
N ARG A 73 2.47 -8.06 -5.97
CA ARG A 73 1.50 -8.43 -7.00
C ARG A 73 0.53 -7.28 -7.24
N ALA A 74 0.09 -7.15 -8.49
CA ALA A 74 -1.02 -6.28 -8.86
C ALA A 74 -2.12 -7.09 -9.56
N TYR A 75 -3.38 -6.81 -9.24
CA TYR A 75 -4.51 -7.52 -9.84
C TYR A 75 -5.76 -6.64 -9.85
N ARG A 76 -6.70 -6.95 -10.75
CA ARG A 76 -8.00 -6.27 -10.77
C ARG A 76 -8.87 -6.79 -9.65
N SER A 77 -9.49 -5.90 -8.88
CA SER A 77 -10.37 -6.27 -7.78
C SER A 77 -11.56 -7.11 -8.25
N ARG A 78 -12.15 -7.90 -7.36
CA ARG A 78 -13.31 -8.76 -7.69
C ARG A 78 -14.52 -7.98 -8.22
N SER A 79 -14.74 -6.77 -7.72
CA SER A 79 -15.79 -5.87 -8.22
C SER A 79 -15.43 -5.21 -9.55
N GLY A 80 -14.18 -5.35 -10.01
CA GLY A 80 -13.67 -4.74 -11.24
C GLY A 80 -13.44 -3.24 -11.17
N LYS A 81 -13.65 -2.62 -10.01
CA LYS A 81 -13.63 -1.16 -9.80
C LYS A 81 -12.28 -0.60 -9.37
N ALA A 82 -11.34 -1.45 -8.98
CA ALA A 82 -10.01 -1.03 -8.54
C ALA A 82 -8.92 -1.94 -9.11
N LEU A 83 -7.73 -1.38 -9.29
CA LEU A 83 -6.49 -2.12 -9.29
C LEU A 83 -6.04 -2.26 -7.82
N CYS A 84 -5.74 -3.48 -7.41
CA CYS A 84 -5.22 -3.80 -6.09
C CYS A 84 -3.72 -4.09 -6.21
N ILE A 85 -2.95 -3.59 -5.25
CA ILE A 85 -1.52 -3.80 -5.10
C ILE A 85 -1.26 -4.39 -3.72
N THR A 86 -0.61 -5.54 -3.69
CA THR A 86 -0.11 -6.17 -2.47
C THR A 86 1.40 -6.14 -2.47
N HIS A 87 1.97 -5.66 -1.38
CA HIS A 87 3.41 -5.55 -1.16
C HIS A 87 3.69 -5.82 0.32
N PRO A 88 4.78 -6.52 0.69
CA PRO A 88 5.08 -6.89 2.08
C PRO A 88 5.06 -5.71 3.06
N CYS A 89 5.54 -4.52 2.65
CA CYS A 89 5.58 -3.34 3.52
C CYS A 89 4.20 -2.72 3.84
N LEU A 90 3.11 -3.16 3.19
CA LEU A 90 1.76 -2.61 3.41
C LEU A 90 1.02 -3.23 4.60
N ALA A 91 1.75 -3.87 5.53
CA ALA A 91 1.24 -4.39 6.81
C ALA A 91 -0.02 -5.28 6.67
N GLY A 92 -0.04 -6.17 5.67
CA GLY A 92 -1.16 -7.08 5.41
C GLY A 92 -2.37 -6.44 4.71
N GLY A 93 -2.31 -5.14 4.41
CA GLY A 93 -3.30 -4.44 3.59
C GLY A 93 -2.99 -4.48 2.09
N SER A 94 -3.94 -4.01 1.29
CA SER A 94 -3.72 -3.72 -0.14
C SER A 94 -3.83 -2.23 -0.39
N ALA A 95 -2.91 -1.71 -1.18
CA ALA A 95 -3.08 -0.40 -1.78
C ALA A 95 -4.01 -0.53 -2.99
N MET A 96 -4.86 0.46 -3.21
CA MET A 96 -5.87 0.44 -4.27
C MET A 96 -5.82 1.71 -5.10
N CYS A 97 -6.02 1.54 -6.39
CA CYS A 97 -6.17 2.60 -7.36
C CYS A 97 -7.52 2.43 -8.08
N PRO A 98 -8.33 3.51 -8.25
CA PRO A 98 -9.55 3.43 -9.05
C PRO A 98 -9.25 2.91 -10.46
N TRP A 99 -9.96 1.87 -10.89
CA TRP A 99 -9.69 1.20 -12.16
C TRP A 99 -9.78 2.16 -13.36
N LYS A 100 -10.77 3.07 -13.35
CA LYS A 100 -10.93 4.10 -14.39
C LYS A 100 -9.72 5.03 -14.48
N SER A 101 -9.17 5.46 -13.34
CA SER A 101 -7.99 6.32 -13.32
C SER A 101 -6.74 5.57 -13.78
N PHE A 102 -6.60 4.30 -13.41
CA PHE A 102 -5.53 3.45 -13.93
C PHE A 102 -5.58 3.32 -15.46
N LEU A 103 -6.75 3.03 -16.03
CA LEU A 103 -6.92 2.97 -17.49
C LEU A 103 -6.63 4.33 -18.16
N ALA A 104 -7.09 5.43 -17.58
CA ALA A 104 -6.81 6.77 -18.10
C ALA A 104 -5.30 7.08 -18.14
N VAL A 105 -4.52 6.58 -17.18
CA VAL A 105 -3.05 6.66 -17.21
C VAL A 105 -2.45 5.86 -18.36
N LEU A 106 -2.93 4.64 -18.59
CA LEU A 106 -2.44 3.80 -19.69
C LEU A 106 -2.74 4.42 -21.07
N GLU A 107 -3.92 5.00 -21.21
CA GLU A 107 -4.38 5.73 -22.40
C GLU A 107 -3.64 7.05 -22.59
N GLY A 108 -3.02 7.59 -21.53
CA GLY A 108 -2.34 8.88 -21.53
C GLY A 108 -3.28 10.08 -21.39
N SER A 109 -4.57 9.85 -21.10
CA SER A 109 -5.55 10.91 -20.81
C SER A 109 -5.41 11.48 -19.40
N GLN A 110 -4.71 10.77 -18.51
CA GLN A 110 -4.38 11.21 -17.16
C GLN A 110 -2.88 11.00 -16.89
N GLN A 111 -2.19 11.98 -16.31
CA GLN A 111 -0.74 11.87 -16.04
C GLN A 111 -0.43 10.83 -14.94
N ALA A 112 -1.23 10.83 -13.87
CA ALA A 112 -1.01 9.97 -12.71
C ALA A 112 -2.33 9.58 -12.04
N ALA A 113 -2.46 8.33 -11.61
CA ALA A 113 -3.61 7.82 -10.88
C ALA A 113 -3.29 7.70 -9.39
N PRO A 114 -4.21 8.02 -8.47
CA PRO A 114 -3.92 7.95 -7.03
C PRO A 114 -3.82 6.49 -6.56
N LEU A 115 -2.91 6.25 -5.62
CA LEU A 115 -2.81 5.00 -4.87
C LEU A 115 -3.12 5.26 -3.39
N SER A 116 -4.04 4.50 -2.82
CA SER A 116 -4.53 4.71 -1.45
C SER A 116 -4.66 3.42 -0.66
N ILE A 117 -4.50 3.48 0.65
CA ILE A 117 -4.81 2.38 1.57
C ILE A 117 -6.05 2.73 2.38
N MET A 118 -6.74 1.70 2.87
CA MET A 118 -7.81 1.88 3.84
C MET A 118 -7.17 1.89 5.24
N GLU A 119 -7.29 3.00 5.98
CA GLU A 119 -6.87 3.00 7.39
C GLU A 119 -7.83 2.11 8.18
N GLN A 120 -7.32 0.98 8.67
CA GLN A 120 -8.00 0.24 9.72
C GLN A 120 -7.87 1.11 10.97
N GLY A 121 -9.02 1.54 11.52
CA GLY A 121 -9.06 2.46 12.64
C GLY A 121 -8.09 2.01 13.74
N LYS A 122 -7.23 2.92 14.19
CA LYS A 122 -6.36 2.69 15.35
C LYS A 122 -7.21 2.05 16.46
N PRO A 123 -6.75 0.99 17.15
CA PRO A 123 -7.37 0.65 18.42
C PRO A 123 -7.29 1.93 19.27
N SER A 124 -8.44 2.48 19.64
CA SER A 124 -8.47 3.57 20.61
C SER A 124 -7.65 3.11 21.82
N PRO A 125 -6.73 3.93 22.35
CA PRO A 125 -6.15 3.59 23.64
C PRO A 125 -7.33 3.46 24.61
N GLN A 126 -7.58 2.25 25.10
CA GLN A 126 -8.45 2.04 26.24
C GLN A 126 -7.78 2.80 27.37
N ALA A 127 -8.24 4.02 27.62
CA ALA A 127 -7.99 4.72 28.86
C ALA A 127 -8.46 3.76 29.95
N HIS A 128 -7.51 3.07 30.59
CA HIS A 128 -7.77 2.41 31.85
C HIS A 128 -8.12 3.55 32.78
N GLY A 129 -9.43 3.77 32.96
CA GLY A 129 -9.93 4.65 33.99
C GLY A 129 -9.41 4.09 35.31
N SER A 130 -8.34 4.70 35.82
CA SER A 130 -7.93 4.51 37.20
C SER A 130 -9.01 5.15 38.06
N THR A 131 -10.08 4.40 38.31
CA THR A 131 -11.00 4.72 39.39
C THR A 131 -10.24 4.46 40.68
N ALA A 132 -9.61 5.51 41.21
CA ALA A 132 -9.13 5.51 42.57
C ALA A 132 -10.36 5.42 43.49
N THR A 133 -10.75 4.20 43.84
CA THR A 133 -11.72 3.95 44.89
C THR A 133 -11.01 4.20 46.21
N SER A 134 -11.35 5.31 46.85
CA SER A 134 -11.02 5.55 48.27
C SER A 134 -11.68 4.46 49.11
N ILE A 135 -10.91 3.48 49.56
CA ILE A 135 -11.35 2.55 50.62
C ILE A 135 -10.83 3.10 51.95
N ARG A 136 -11.73 3.77 52.67
CA ARG A 136 -11.65 3.97 54.12
C ARG A 136 -12.36 2.79 54.77
N GLU A 137 -11.60 1.92 55.42
CA GLU A 137 -12.00 0.92 56.43
C GLU A 137 -10.68 0.23 56.81
N GLY A 138 -10.14 0.34 58.03
CA GLY A 138 -10.77 0.01 59.30
C GLY A 138 -10.35 -1.41 59.70
N LEU A 139 -9.13 -1.59 60.21
CA LEU A 139 -8.74 -2.84 60.87
C LEU A 139 -7.78 -2.55 62.03
N ALA A 140 -8.38 -2.55 63.21
CA ALA A 140 -7.72 -2.64 64.50
C ALA A 140 -7.12 -4.05 64.70
N GLY A 141 -5.98 -4.12 65.38
CA GLY A 141 -5.52 -5.33 66.08
C GLY A 141 -4.13 -5.81 65.67
N GLY A 142 -3.11 -5.46 66.45
CA GLY A 142 -1.80 -6.12 66.41
C GLY A 142 -0.66 -5.38 67.08
N PHE A 143 -0.48 -5.66 68.39
CA PHE A 143 0.56 -5.26 69.36
C PHE A 143 0.47 -3.85 69.98
#